data_AF-A0A962Y001-F1
#
_entry.id   AF-A0A962Y001-F1
#
_cell.length_a   1.000
_cell.length_b   1.000
_cell.length_c   1.000
_cell.angle_alpha   90.00
_cell.angle_beta   90.00
_cell.angle_gamma   90.00
#
_symmetry.space_group_name_H-M   'P 1'
#
loop_
_entity.id
_entity.type
_entity.pdbx_description
1 polymer ?
#
loop_
_entity_poly.entity_id
_entity_poly.type
_entity_poly.pdbx_seq_one_letter_code
_entity_poly.pdbx_strand_id
1 'polypeptide(L)'
;MKLHHVHPWDLDPAAAIALQRSLRAHLILSDQLGPVRRVAGVDVGFEASGAVTRAAVAVLRYPELEVLETVVARRPTTFPYIPGLLSFRELPAVLAALERLCEPPDLLLCDGQGIAHPRRLGIASHLGLLVDIPSVGVAKTRLYGNHGDVPEQLGSWAPLRVDDEIIGAVLRTRAGVKPLYVSSGHRIGLETAIAYVMGCCTRYRLPETTRHVHRLASG
;
A
#
# COMPACT_ATOMS: atom_id res chain seq x y z
N MET A 1 12.87 -1.69 -13.93
CA MET A 1 12.86 -2.44 -12.64
C MET A 1 12.66 -3.92 -12.94
N LYS A 2 13.33 -4.83 -12.22
CA LYS A 2 13.14 -6.28 -12.40
C LYS A 2 11.93 -6.73 -11.58
N LEU A 3 11.05 -7.54 -12.16
CA LEU A 3 9.91 -8.12 -11.46
C LEU A 3 10.25 -9.52 -10.93
N HIS A 4 9.65 -9.85 -9.79
CA HIS A 4 9.77 -11.11 -9.06
C HIS A 4 8.38 -11.75 -8.97
N HIS A 5 8.32 -13.07 -8.81
CA HIS A 5 7.05 -13.81 -8.65
C HIS A 5 5.99 -13.50 -9.74
N VAL A 6 6.44 -13.26 -10.98
CA VAL A 6 5.56 -12.89 -12.10
C VAL A 6 4.52 -13.98 -12.35
N HIS A 7 3.27 -13.56 -12.52
CA HIS A 7 2.14 -14.42 -12.79
C HIS A 7 1.18 -13.73 -13.78
N PRO A 8 0.29 -14.48 -14.45
CA PRO A 8 -0.75 -13.88 -15.28
C PRO A 8 -1.75 -13.07 -14.42
N TRP A 9 -2.31 -12.01 -15.00
CA TRP A 9 -3.33 -11.16 -14.36
C TRP A 9 -4.76 -11.58 -14.70
N ASP A 10 -4.93 -12.24 -15.86
CA ASP A 10 -6.19 -12.84 -16.28
C ASP A 10 -6.36 -14.20 -15.62
N LEU A 11 -6.88 -14.16 -14.39
CA LEU A 11 -7.15 -15.32 -13.56
C LEU A 11 -8.62 -15.32 -13.19
N ASP A 12 -9.22 -16.50 -13.12
CA ASP A 12 -10.51 -16.61 -12.43
C ASP A 12 -10.35 -16.30 -10.93
N PRO A 13 -11.43 -15.94 -10.22
CA PRO A 13 -11.35 -15.60 -8.81
C PRO A 13 -10.79 -16.71 -7.91
N ALA A 14 -11.03 -17.99 -8.22
CA ALA A 14 -10.53 -19.11 -7.41
C ALA A 14 -9.02 -19.26 -7.58
N ALA A 15 -8.52 -19.16 -8.81
CA ALA A 15 -7.10 -19.17 -9.13
C ALA A 15 -6.37 -17.97 -8.49
N ALA A 16 -6.97 -16.77 -8.55
CA ALA A 16 -6.43 -15.57 -7.89
C ALA A 16 -6.32 -15.77 -6.37
N ILE A 17 -7.31 -16.38 -5.72
CA ILE A 17 -7.27 -16.71 -4.29
C ILE A 17 -6.17 -17.72 -3.96
N ALA A 18 -6.04 -18.78 -4.76
CA ALA A 18 -4.99 -19.79 -4.58
C ALA A 18 -3.60 -19.16 -4.71
N LEU A 19 -3.42 -18.28 -5.69
CA LEU A 19 -2.19 -17.54 -5.88
C LEU A 19 -1.87 -16.63 -4.69
N GLN A 20 -2.86 -15.89 -4.14
CA GLN A 20 -2.61 -15.08 -2.94
C GLN A 20 -2.09 -15.93 -1.76
N ARG A 21 -2.62 -17.14 -1.59
CA ARG A 21 -2.18 -18.08 -0.54
C ARG A 21 -0.77 -18.60 -0.76
N SER A 22 -0.36 -18.78 -2.02
CA SER A 22 1.01 -19.17 -2.37
C SER A 22 1.99 -18.01 -2.15
N LEU A 23 1.66 -16.82 -2.66
CA LEU A 23 2.53 -15.65 -2.58
C LEU A 23 2.76 -15.16 -1.14
N ARG A 24 1.76 -15.28 -0.25
CA ARG A 24 1.92 -14.85 1.16
C ARG A 24 3.10 -15.52 1.87
N ALA A 25 3.47 -16.75 1.48
CA ALA A 25 4.57 -17.50 2.09
C ALA A 25 5.96 -16.90 1.80
N HIS A 26 6.04 -16.01 0.81
CA HIS A 26 7.27 -15.33 0.40
C HIS A 26 7.40 -13.93 1.02
N LEU A 27 6.42 -13.49 1.82
CA LEU A 27 6.49 -12.20 2.49
C LEU A 27 7.52 -12.23 3.61
N ILE A 28 8.35 -11.18 3.65
CA ILE A 28 9.23 -10.89 4.76
C ILE A 28 8.56 -9.81 5.60
N LEU A 29 8.24 -10.10 6.86
CA LEU A 29 7.53 -9.19 7.77
C LEU A 29 8.45 -8.59 8.85
N SER A 30 9.76 -8.71 8.65
CA SER A 30 10.81 -8.07 9.44
C SER A 30 11.53 -7.03 8.58
N ASP A 31 12.25 -6.12 9.24
CA ASP A 31 13.02 -5.08 8.55
C ASP A 31 14.12 -5.67 7.68
N GLN A 32 13.99 -5.48 6.36
CA GLN A 32 15.01 -5.81 5.36
C GLN A 32 15.09 -4.67 4.32
N LEU A 33 15.40 -3.48 4.82
CA LEU A 33 15.47 -2.23 4.08
C LEU A 33 16.78 -1.49 4.37
N GLY A 34 17.30 -0.81 3.35
CA GLY A 34 18.45 0.10 3.48
C GLY A 34 18.01 1.52 3.87
N PRO A 35 18.92 2.51 3.77
CA PRO A 35 18.59 3.91 3.98
C PRO A 35 17.48 4.37 3.03
N VAL A 36 16.39 4.91 3.57
CA VAL A 36 15.28 5.46 2.77
C VAL A 36 15.54 6.93 2.46
N ARG A 37 15.75 7.25 1.18
CA ARG A 37 15.90 8.62 0.65
C ARG A 37 14.77 9.00 -0.29
N ARG A 38 14.09 8.02 -0.87
CA ARG A 38 12.94 8.16 -1.78
C ARG A 38 11.78 7.32 -1.27
N VAL A 39 10.70 7.97 -0.90
CA VAL A 39 9.45 7.32 -0.50
C VAL A 39 8.38 7.58 -1.55
N ALA A 40 7.73 6.53 -2.05
CA ALA A 40 6.69 6.67 -3.06
C ALA A 40 5.30 6.40 -2.49
N GLY A 41 4.37 7.31 -2.76
CA GLY A 41 2.94 7.07 -2.61
C GLY A 41 2.40 6.33 -3.83
N VAL A 42 1.44 5.43 -3.61
CA VAL A 42 0.72 4.73 -4.68
C VAL A 42 -0.78 4.80 -4.38
N ASP A 43 -1.58 5.28 -5.33
CA ASP A 43 -3.04 5.27 -5.27
C ASP A 43 -3.61 4.94 -6.65
N VAL A 44 -4.80 4.35 -6.68
CA VAL A 44 -5.44 3.88 -7.91
C VAL A 44 -6.88 4.34 -7.94
N GLY A 45 -7.26 4.97 -9.05
CA GLY A 45 -8.62 5.37 -9.35
C GLY A 45 -9.16 4.63 -10.58
N PHE A 46 -10.44 4.86 -10.86
CA PHE A 46 -11.12 4.28 -12.01
C PHE A 46 -11.78 5.38 -12.83
N GLU A 47 -11.52 5.38 -14.14
CA GLU A 47 -12.12 6.26 -15.13
C GLU A 47 -13.13 5.49 -15.99
N ALA A 48 -13.91 6.19 -16.82
CA ALA A 48 -14.83 5.60 -17.80
C ALA A 48 -15.75 4.52 -17.18
N SER A 49 -16.42 4.87 -16.07
CA SER A 49 -17.32 3.96 -15.33
C SER A 49 -16.68 2.63 -14.92
N GLY A 50 -15.37 2.62 -14.68
CA GLY A 50 -14.64 1.42 -14.27
C GLY A 50 -13.88 0.72 -15.39
N ALA A 51 -14.05 1.13 -16.65
CA ALA A 51 -13.39 0.49 -17.79
C ALA A 51 -11.87 0.77 -17.87
N VAL A 52 -11.41 1.86 -17.24
CA VAL A 52 -9.99 2.24 -17.21
C VAL A 52 -9.50 2.31 -15.77
N THR A 53 -8.43 1.58 -15.47
CA THR A 53 -7.70 1.67 -14.21
C THR A 53 -6.61 2.72 -14.36
N ARG A 54 -6.58 3.68 -13.44
CA ARG A 54 -5.68 4.83 -13.44
C ARG A 54 -4.81 4.80 -12.18
N ALA A 55 -3.56 4.37 -12.32
CA ALA A 55 -2.61 4.36 -11.21
C ALA A 55 -1.80 5.66 -11.19
N ALA A 56 -1.62 6.22 -9.99
CA ALA A 56 -0.74 7.35 -9.74
C ALA A 56 0.36 6.96 -8.76
N VAL A 57 1.58 7.36 -9.07
CA VAL A 57 2.75 7.23 -8.21
C VAL A 57 3.38 8.60 -8.02
N ALA A 58 3.71 8.96 -6.79
CA ALA A 58 4.44 10.19 -6.47
C ALA A 58 5.64 9.82 -5.60
N VAL A 59 6.85 10.12 -6.08
CA VAL A 59 8.11 9.88 -5.38
C VAL A 59 8.52 11.17 -4.68
N LEU A 60 8.72 11.09 -3.38
CA LEU A 60 9.13 12.20 -2.53
C LEU A 60 10.52 11.93 -1.96
N ARG A 61 11.32 12.99 -1.80
CA ARG A 61 12.54 12.98 -1.01
C ARG A 61 12.19 12.76 0.46
N TYR A 62 12.93 11.90 1.15
CA TYR A 62 12.77 11.67 2.58
C TYR A 62 14.05 12.12 3.33
N PRO A 63 13.92 12.85 4.46
CA PRO A 63 12.70 13.17 5.20
C PRO A 63 11.99 14.48 4.80
N GLU A 64 12.48 15.25 3.81
CA GLU A 64 11.98 16.60 3.51
C GLU A 64 10.57 16.62 2.87
N LEU A 65 10.12 15.50 2.31
CA LEU A 65 8.84 15.30 1.63
C LEU A 65 8.65 16.20 0.39
N GLU A 66 9.74 16.63 -0.24
CA GLU A 66 9.73 17.32 -1.53
C GLU A 66 9.39 16.33 -2.66
N VAL A 67 8.43 16.67 -3.53
CA VAL A 67 8.09 15.84 -4.69
C VAL A 67 9.22 15.87 -5.71
N LEU A 68 9.78 14.70 -6.00
CA LEU A 68 10.82 14.52 -7.02
C LEU A 68 10.22 14.17 -8.38
N GLU A 69 9.23 13.28 -8.39
CA GLU A 69 8.64 12.75 -9.61
C GLU A 69 7.18 12.34 -9.37
N THR A 70 6.34 12.51 -10.38
CA THR A 70 4.98 11.97 -10.39
C THR A 70 4.70 11.29 -11.71
N VAL A 71 4.11 10.10 -11.68
CA VAL A 71 3.73 9.34 -12.86
C VAL A 71 2.29 8.91 -12.75
N VAL A 72 1.57 8.98 -13.88
CA VAL A 72 0.24 8.39 -14.04
C VAL A 72 0.27 7.41 -15.18
N ALA A 73 -0.20 6.18 -14.95
CA ALA A 73 -0.43 5.19 -15.99
C ALA A 73 -1.90 4.79 -16.05
N ARG A 74 -2.38 4.52 -17.27
CA ARG A 74 -3.73 4.03 -17.54
C ARG A 74 -3.65 2.69 -18.22
N ARG A 75 -4.47 1.75 -17.78
CA ARG A 75 -4.64 0.43 -18.40
C ARG A 75 -6.13 0.09 -18.45
N PRO A 76 -6.58 -0.69 -19.45
CA PRO A 76 -7.91 -1.28 -19.41
C PRO A 76 -8.11 -2.09 -18.12
N THR A 77 -9.26 -1.93 -17.48
CA THR A 77 -9.64 -2.75 -16.32
C THR A 77 -10.13 -4.10 -16.81
N THR A 78 -9.36 -5.16 -16.57
CA THR A 78 -9.70 -6.52 -17.04
C THR A 78 -10.25 -7.42 -15.93
N PHE A 79 -9.98 -7.11 -14.65
CA PHE A 79 -10.40 -7.93 -13.52
C PHE A 79 -11.65 -7.34 -12.82
N PRO A 80 -12.67 -8.15 -12.48
CA PRO A 80 -13.90 -7.65 -11.84
C PRO A 80 -13.67 -7.11 -10.42
N TYR A 81 -14.58 -6.28 -9.92
CA TYR A 81 -14.52 -5.83 -8.53
C TYR A 81 -14.91 -6.97 -7.58
N ILE A 82 -13.94 -7.53 -6.87
CA ILE A 82 -14.16 -8.56 -5.85
C ILE A 82 -13.41 -8.15 -4.58
N PRO A 83 -14.11 -7.95 -3.45
CA PRO A 83 -13.46 -7.64 -2.17
C PRO A 83 -12.36 -8.65 -1.83
N GLY A 84 -11.17 -8.12 -1.52
CA GLY A 84 -9.98 -8.89 -1.21
C GLY A 84 -9.22 -9.48 -2.42
N LEU A 85 -9.58 -9.09 -3.65
CA LEU A 85 -8.83 -9.38 -4.89
C LEU A 85 -8.47 -8.11 -5.66
N LEU A 86 -8.56 -6.94 -5.01
CA LEU A 86 -8.36 -5.63 -5.63
C LEU A 86 -6.98 -5.49 -6.30
N SER A 87 -5.94 -6.13 -5.74
CA SER A 87 -4.60 -6.11 -6.32
C SER A 87 -4.55 -6.64 -7.76
N PHE A 88 -5.37 -7.64 -8.13
CA PHE A 88 -5.39 -8.18 -9.50
C PHE A 88 -5.99 -7.20 -10.51
N ARG A 89 -6.87 -6.32 -10.03
CA ARG A 89 -7.50 -5.27 -10.80
C ARG A 89 -6.59 -4.05 -10.98
N GLU A 90 -5.81 -3.73 -9.96
CA GLU A 90 -5.11 -2.44 -9.87
C GLU A 90 -3.62 -2.50 -10.23
N LEU A 91 -2.92 -3.58 -9.83
CA LEU A 91 -1.48 -3.68 -9.98
C LEU A 91 -0.95 -3.62 -11.43
N PRO A 92 -1.65 -4.12 -12.46
CA PRO A 92 -1.18 -3.93 -13.85
C PRO A 92 -0.96 -2.46 -14.22
N ALA A 93 -1.81 -1.56 -13.73
CA ALA A 93 -1.64 -0.12 -13.94
C ALA A 93 -0.53 0.45 -13.06
N VAL A 94 -0.42 0.01 -11.80
CA VAL A 94 0.64 0.44 -10.88
C VAL A 94 2.02 0.06 -11.39
N LEU A 95 2.21 -1.18 -11.85
CA LEU A 95 3.46 -1.64 -12.44
C LEU A 95 3.85 -0.82 -13.67
N ALA A 96 2.88 -0.51 -14.54
CA ALA A 96 3.11 0.36 -15.69
C ALA A 96 3.49 1.81 -15.30
N ALA A 97 3.06 2.30 -14.13
CA ALA A 97 3.50 3.58 -13.60
C ALA A 97 4.92 3.48 -13.02
N LEU A 98 5.23 2.43 -12.25
CA LEU A 98 6.55 2.23 -11.66
C LEU A 98 7.64 2.00 -12.72
N GLU A 99 7.31 1.33 -13.84
CA GLU A 99 8.23 1.13 -14.97
C GLU A 99 8.69 2.43 -15.63
N ARG A 100 7.92 3.52 -15.47
CA ARG A 100 8.20 4.82 -16.08
C ARG A 100 8.97 5.76 -15.15
N LEU A 101 9.22 5.38 -13.90
CA LEU A 101 10.02 6.18 -12.99
C LEU A 101 11.48 6.24 -13.47
N CYS A 102 12.10 7.41 -13.31
CA CYS A 102 13.50 7.59 -13.61
C CYS A 102 14.41 6.76 -12.68
N GLU A 103 14.05 6.73 -11.39
CA GLU A 103 14.76 5.98 -10.36
C GLU A 103 13.75 5.21 -9.48
N PRO A 104 14.09 4.00 -9.01
CA PRO A 104 13.22 3.25 -8.10
C PRO A 104 13.13 3.95 -6.73
N PRO A 105 11.98 3.87 -6.05
CA PRO A 105 11.86 4.30 -4.65
C PRO A 105 12.51 3.28 -3.71
N ASP A 106 12.87 3.74 -2.51
CA ASP A 106 13.41 2.88 -1.44
C ASP A 106 12.28 2.27 -0.58
N LEU A 107 11.11 2.92 -0.55
CA LEU A 107 9.94 2.51 0.22
C LEU A 107 8.63 2.87 -0.50
N LEU A 108 7.67 1.96 -0.49
CA LEU A 108 6.32 2.14 -1.05
C LEU A 108 5.27 2.32 0.06
N LEU A 109 4.47 3.38 -0.01
CA LEU A 109 3.28 3.61 0.81
C LEU A 109 2.05 3.54 -0.09
N CYS A 110 1.29 2.45 0.00
CA CYS A 110 0.12 2.21 -0.84
C CYS A 110 -1.18 2.61 -0.13
N ASP A 111 -2.07 3.33 -0.81
CA ASP A 111 -3.46 3.54 -0.33
C ASP A 111 -4.22 2.22 -0.43
N GLY A 112 -4.18 1.45 0.65
CA GLY A 112 -4.66 0.07 0.67
C GLY A 112 -4.03 -0.72 1.80
N GLN A 113 -4.30 -2.02 1.84
CA GLN A 113 -3.83 -2.90 2.90
C GLN A 113 -2.56 -3.67 2.48
N GLY A 114 -1.71 -3.97 3.45
CA GLY A 114 -0.67 -4.99 3.38
C GLY A 114 -1.20 -6.32 3.92
N ILE A 115 -0.58 -6.84 4.98
CA ILE A 115 -1.03 -8.08 5.64
C ILE A 115 -2.37 -7.95 6.36
N ALA A 116 -2.90 -6.72 6.55
CA ALA A 116 -4.24 -6.46 7.10
C ALA A 116 -5.37 -6.85 6.12
N HIS A 117 -5.39 -8.12 5.75
CA HIS A 117 -6.16 -8.70 4.66
C HIS A 117 -6.56 -10.13 5.04
N PRO A 118 -7.74 -10.64 4.62
CA PRO A 118 -8.22 -11.99 4.96
C PRO A 118 -7.24 -13.11 4.56
N ARG A 119 -6.36 -12.84 3.59
CA ARG A 119 -5.38 -13.78 3.06
C ARG A 119 -3.92 -13.37 3.34
N ARG A 120 -3.71 -12.33 4.18
CA ARG A 120 -2.40 -11.72 4.48
C ARG A 120 -1.64 -11.18 3.26
N LEU A 121 -2.33 -11.00 2.13
CA LEU A 121 -1.76 -10.49 0.89
C LEU A 121 -2.68 -9.41 0.30
N GLY A 122 -2.68 -8.23 0.90
CA GLY A 122 -3.28 -7.03 0.33
C GLY A 122 -2.41 -6.43 -0.79
N ILE A 123 -2.87 -5.33 -1.38
CA ILE A 123 -2.19 -4.67 -2.51
C ILE A 123 -0.76 -4.25 -2.19
N ALA A 124 -0.49 -3.75 -0.98
CA ALA A 124 0.85 -3.32 -0.60
C ALA A 124 1.82 -4.50 -0.50
N SER A 125 1.38 -5.61 0.10
CA SER A 125 2.17 -6.85 0.19
C SER A 125 2.42 -7.46 -1.18
N HIS A 126 1.37 -7.51 -2.00
CA HIS A 126 1.47 -8.07 -3.35
C HIS A 126 2.41 -7.23 -4.22
N LEU A 127 2.27 -5.91 -4.22
CA LEU A 127 3.16 -5.01 -4.95
C LEU A 127 4.61 -5.15 -4.48
N GLY A 128 4.86 -5.01 -3.18
CA GLY A 128 6.21 -5.07 -2.61
C GLY A 128 6.92 -6.38 -2.93
N LEU A 129 6.20 -7.50 -2.92
CA LEU A 129 6.73 -8.80 -3.33
C LEU A 129 7.10 -8.86 -4.82
N LEU A 130 6.25 -8.30 -5.70
CA LEU A 130 6.48 -8.32 -7.15
C LEU A 130 7.67 -7.45 -7.56
N VAL A 131 7.92 -6.36 -6.84
CA VAL A 131 8.99 -5.40 -7.20
C VAL A 131 10.23 -5.51 -6.31
N ASP A 132 10.18 -6.36 -5.29
CA ASP A 132 11.20 -6.56 -4.25
C ASP A 132 11.64 -5.24 -3.57
N ILE A 133 10.66 -4.38 -3.26
CA ILE A 133 10.86 -3.10 -2.55
C ILE A 133 10.05 -3.15 -1.24
N PRO A 134 10.60 -2.64 -0.12
CA PRO A 134 9.85 -2.46 1.12
C PRO A 134 8.53 -1.74 0.89
N SER A 135 7.44 -2.26 1.46
CA SER A 135 6.10 -1.71 1.23
C SER A 135 5.24 -1.70 2.47
N VAL A 136 4.38 -0.68 2.56
CA VAL A 136 3.45 -0.45 3.68
C VAL A 136 2.07 -0.18 3.10
N GLY A 137 1.06 -0.85 3.64
CA GLY A 137 -0.34 -0.50 3.41
C GLY A 137 -0.78 0.61 4.35
N VAL A 138 -1.34 1.69 3.80
CA VAL A 138 -1.88 2.83 4.52
C VAL A 138 -3.33 3.05 4.09
N ALA A 139 -4.28 2.42 4.79
CA ALA A 139 -5.68 2.47 4.42
C ALA A 139 -6.50 3.47 5.26
N LYS A 140 -7.49 4.10 4.61
CA LYS A 140 -8.45 5.03 5.24
C LYS A 140 -9.52 4.32 6.08
N THR A 141 -9.78 3.05 5.79
CA THR A 141 -10.85 2.23 6.39
C THR A 141 -10.34 0.83 6.72
N ARG A 142 -11.03 0.17 7.66
CA ARG A 142 -10.77 -1.22 8.06
C ARG A 142 -11.28 -2.17 6.99
N LEU A 143 -10.40 -3.05 6.48
CA LEU A 143 -10.82 -4.16 5.62
C LEU A 143 -11.03 -5.45 6.42
N TYR A 144 -10.15 -5.76 7.36
CA TYR A 144 -10.11 -7.03 8.08
C TYR A 144 -9.49 -6.87 9.48
N GLY A 145 -9.79 -7.80 10.40
CA GLY A 145 -9.36 -7.76 11.81
C GLY A 145 -10.15 -6.77 12.67
N ASN A 146 -10.00 -6.84 13.99
CA ASN A 146 -10.67 -5.98 14.98
C ASN A 146 -9.64 -5.26 15.84
N HIS A 147 -10.05 -4.16 16.49
CA HIS A 147 -9.21 -3.40 17.41
C HIS A 147 -10.06 -2.83 18.54
N GLY A 148 -9.42 -2.58 19.68
CA GLY A 148 -10.02 -1.81 20.78
C GLY A 148 -9.88 -0.30 20.56
N ASP A 149 -10.01 0.46 21.64
CA ASP A 149 -9.89 1.91 21.57
C ASP A 149 -8.49 2.36 21.14
N VAL A 150 -8.45 3.37 20.28
CA VAL A 150 -7.22 3.98 19.80
C VAL A 150 -6.99 5.26 20.58
N PRO A 151 -5.87 5.41 21.31
CA PRO A 151 -5.61 6.63 22.07
C PRO A 151 -5.64 7.88 21.17
N GLU A 152 -6.05 9.02 21.75
CA GLU A 152 -6.21 10.28 21.01
C GLU A 152 -4.88 11.01 20.75
N GLN A 153 -3.83 10.64 21.50
CA GLN A 153 -2.51 11.25 21.35
C GLN A 153 -1.93 10.94 19.96
N LEU A 154 -1.36 11.96 19.32
CA LEU A 154 -0.71 11.82 18.02
C LEU A 154 0.42 10.77 18.10
N GLY A 155 0.47 9.89 17.09
CA GLY A 155 1.41 8.77 17.02
C GLY A 155 1.01 7.54 17.82
N SER A 156 -0.02 7.63 18.68
CA SER A 156 -0.54 6.45 19.38
C SER A 156 -1.26 5.51 18.44
N TRP A 157 -1.25 4.23 18.76
CA TRP A 157 -1.94 3.22 17.97
C TRP A 157 -2.45 2.08 18.84
N ALA A 158 -3.46 1.38 18.33
CA ALA A 158 -3.94 0.12 18.89
C ALA A 158 -3.66 -1.03 17.91
N PRO A 159 -3.37 -2.25 18.38
CA PRO A 159 -3.14 -3.38 17.52
C PRO A 159 -4.43 -3.75 16.76
N LEU A 160 -4.30 -3.95 15.44
CA LEU A 160 -5.33 -4.56 14.62
C LEU A 160 -5.09 -6.08 14.62
N ARG A 161 -6.07 -6.85 15.10
CA ARG A 161 -5.91 -8.28 15.38
C ARG A 161 -6.91 -9.16 14.65
N VAL A 162 -6.49 -10.38 14.35
CA VAL A 162 -7.37 -11.50 14.02
C VAL A 162 -7.01 -12.61 14.98
N ASP A 163 -7.94 -12.98 15.84
CA ASP A 163 -7.67 -13.82 17.01
C ASP A 163 -6.49 -13.22 17.81
N ASP A 164 -5.41 -13.97 18.02
CA ASP A 164 -4.21 -13.51 18.74
C ASP A 164 -3.14 -12.85 17.84
N GLU A 165 -3.31 -12.90 16.51
CA GLU A 165 -2.33 -12.38 15.54
C GLU A 165 -2.49 -10.87 15.33
N ILE A 166 -1.40 -10.10 15.48
CA ILE A 166 -1.36 -8.68 15.08
C ILE A 166 -1.09 -8.61 13.58
N ILE A 167 -2.03 -8.04 12.83
CA ILE A 167 -1.96 -7.89 11.37
C ILE A 167 -1.77 -6.44 10.94
N GLY A 168 -1.64 -5.52 11.90
CA GLY A 168 -1.46 -4.11 11.63
C GLY A 168 -1.69 -3.25 12.87
N ALA A 169 -1.75 -1.95 12.65
CA ALA A 169 -1.97 -0.94 13.65
C ALA A 169 -3.06 0.02 13.19
N VAL A 170 -3.90 0.43 14.13
CA VAL A 170 -4.87 1.52 13.94
C VAL A 170 -4.24 2.77 14.54
N LEU A 171 -3.66 3.59 13.66
CA LEU A 171 -2.71 4.66 13.96
C LEU A 171 -3.36 6.03 13.99
N ARG A 172 -3.16 6.77 15.08
CA ARG A 172 -3.57 8.17 15.25
C ARG A 172 -2.55 9.11 14.63
N THR A 173 -2.67 9.37 13.33
CA THR A 173 -1.79 10.34 12.63
C THR A 173 -2.17 11.79 12.91
N ARG A 174 -3.38 12.05 13.41
CA ARG A 174 -3.84 13.39 13.82
C ARG A 174 -4.86 13.29 14.95
N ALA A 175 -4.67 14.09 16.00
CA ALA A 175 -5.57 14.15 17.15
C ALA A 175 -6.99 14.57 16.75
N GLY A 176 -8.01 13.96 17.34
CA GLY A 176 -9.42 14.26 17.07
C GLY A 176 -9.90 13.87 15.65
N VAL A 177 -9.10 13.14 14.88
CA VAL A 177 -9.44 12.69 13.53
C VAL A 177 -9.41 11.16 13.47
N LYS A 178 -10.27 10.58 12.61
CA LYS A 178 -10.31 9.13 12.38
C LYS A 178 -8.89 8.59 12.11
N PRO A 179 -8.49 7.48 12.74
CA PRO A 179 -7.16 6.90 12.55
C PRO A 179 -6.98 6.31 11.15
N LEU A 180 -5.74 5.95 10.81
CA LEU A 180 -5.39 5.16 9.63
C LEU A 180 -5.14 3.71 10.02
N TYR A 181 -5.29 2.81 9.05
CA TYR A 181 -4.96 1.40 9.21
C TYR A 181 -3.63 1.14 8.51
N VAL A 182 -2.59 0.90 9.30
CA VAL A 182 -1.22 0.66 8.83
C VAL A 182 -0.93 -0.82 8.94
N SER A 183 -0.37 -1.42 7.89
CA SER A 183 0.07 -2.81 7.93
C SER A 183 1.32 -3.02 7.09
N SER A 184 2.21 -3.89 7.57
CA SER A 184 3.38 -4.33 6.81
C SER A 184 2.93 -4.88 5.45
N GLY A 185 3.62 -4.48 4.40
CA GLY A 185 3.47 -5.05 3.06
C GLY A 185 4.48 -6.16 2.84
N HIS A 186 5.74 -5.76 2.59
CA HIS A 186 6.88 -6.63 2.35
C HIS A 186 8.17 -5.97 2.87
N ARG A 187 9.12 -6.76 3.40
CA ARG A 187 10.46 -6.36 3.90
C ARG A 187 10.49 -5.24 4.94
N ILE A 188 9.41 -5.11 5.71
CA ILE A 188 9.28 -4.09 6.75
C ILE A 188 8.44 -4.60 7.92
N GLY A 189 8.94 -4.42 9.13
CA GLY A 189 8.23 -4.68 10.38
C GLY A 189 7.16 -3.64 10.67
N LEU A 190 6.19 -3.98 11.52
CA LEU A 190 5.04 -3.10 11.79
C LEU A 190 5.45 -1.79 12.46
N GLU A 191 6.35 -1.82 13.44
CA GLU A 191 6.80 -0.62 14.14
C GLU A 191 7.53 0.35 13.21
N THR A 192 8.42 -0.18 12.36
CA THR A 192 9.13 0.59 11.33
C THR A 192 8.17 1.13 10.28
N ALA A 193 7.16 0.35 9.87
CA ALA A 193 6.10 0.82 8.99
C ALA A 193 5.33 2.01 9.60
N ILE A 194 4.97 1.93 10.89
CA ILE A 194 4.31 3.03 11.62
C ILE A 194 5.21 4.27 11.64
N ALA A 195 6.51 4.10 11.93
CA ALA A 195 7.47 5.20 11.98
C ALA A 195 7.58 5.93 10.63
N TYR A 196 7.67 5.21 9.51
CA TYR A 196 7.70 5.83 8.18
C TYR A 196 6.38 6.49 7.80
N VAL A 197 5.23 5.90 8.17
CA VAL A 197 3.93 6.54 7.95
C VAL A 197 3.85 7.86 8.72
N MET A 198 4.25 7.87 9.99
CA MET A 198 4.29 9.09 10.81
C MET A 198 5.29 10.12 10.26
N GLY A 199 6.48 9.69 9.82
CA GLY A 199 7.49 10.55 9.21
C GLY A 199 7.04 11.17 7.88
N CYS A 200 6.07 10.55 7.20
CA CYS A 200 5.45 11.11 6.00
C CYS A 200 4.20 11.97 6.30
N CYS A 201 3.76 12.06 7.55
CA CYS A 201 2.64 12.90 7.96
C CYS A 201 3.13 14.29 8.41
N THR A 202 2.49 15.34 7.91
CA THR A 202 2.75 16.73 8.32
C THR A 202 1.59 17.24 9.18
N ARG A 203 0.93 18.34 8.77
CA ARG A 203 -0.30 18.87 9.39
C ARG A 203 -1.58 18.11 9.01
N TYR A 204 -1.49 17.15 8.09
CA TYR A 204 -2.64 16.43 7.55
C TYR A 204 -2.75 15.00 8.11
N ARG A 205 -3.98 14.46 8.12
CA ARG A 205 -4.26 13.06 8.52
C ARG A 205 -3.52 12.05 7.62
N LEU A 206 -3.53 12.27 6.32
CA LEU A 206 -2.90 11.37 5.35
C LEU A 206 -1.43 11.75 5.15
N PRO A 207 -0.53 10.77 4.96
CA PRO A 207 0.83 11.03 4.52
C PRO A 207 0.89 11.90 3.27
N GLU A 208 1.90 12.75 3.13
CA GLU A 208 2.05 13.59 1.93
C GLU A 208 2.13 12.74 0.66
N THR A 209 2.82 11.60 0.72
CA THR A 209 2.87 10.61 -0.36
C THR A 209 1.47 10.26 -0.87
N THR A 210 0.57 9.82 0.01
CA THR A 210 -0.83 9.50 -0.30
C THR A 210 -1.62 10.73 -0.77
N ARG A 211 -1.38 11.91 -0.19
CA ARG A 211 -2.07 13.16 -0.59
C ARG A 211 -1.72 13.62 -2.00
N HIS A 212 -0.48 13.45 -2.42
CA HIS A 212 -0.04 13.77 -3.77
C HIS A 212 -0.69 12.83 -4.79
N VAL A 213 -0.68 11.51 -4.53
CA VAL A 213 -1.28 10.55 -5.46
C VAL A 213 -2.80 10.59 -5.47
N HIS A 214 -3.48 10.88 -4.36
CA HIS A 214 -4.94 10.87 -4.33
C HIS A 214 -5.58 11.90 -5.27
N ARG A 215 -4.99 13.12 -5.33
CA ARG A 215 -5.41 14.16 -6.27
C ARG A 215 -5.16 13.77 -7.72
N LEU A 216 -4.06 13.05 -7.96
CA LEU A 216 -3.75 12.55 -9.28
C LEU A 216 -4.75 11.45 -9.65
N ALA A 217 -4.90 10.40 -8.83
CA ALA A 217 -5.72 9.22 -9.11
C ALA A 217 -7.22 9.50 -9.27
N SER A 218 -7.75 10.56 -8.64
CA SER A 218 -9.17 10.94 -8.70
C SER A 218 -9.54 11.87 -9.86
N GLY A 219 -8.57 12.21 -10.72
CA GLY A 219 -8.76 13.15 -11.84
C GLY A 219 -9.38 12.55 -13.09
#